data_AF-A0A4U6TFB1-F1
#
_entry.id   AF-A0A4U6TFB1-F1
#
_cell.length_a   1.000
_cell.length_b   1.000
_cell.length_c   1.000
_cell.angle_alpha   90.00
_cell.angle_beta   90.00
_cell.angle_gamma   90.00
#
_symmetry.space_group_name_H-M   'P 1'
#
loop_
_entity.id
_entity.type
_entity.pdbx_description
1 polymer ?
#
loop_
_entity_poly.entity_id
_entity_poly.type
_entity_poly.pdbx_seq_one_letter_code
_entity_poly.pdbx_strand_id
1 'polypeptide(L)'
;MWLCVNKDFSETELLMSAIEVAGGHRTTANTKAVPEQILKEAVKGHKALLVMDDVWDHRVWEGVLQTPLANALARGSSVLMTTRHTTVARGTKAEEPYHHVQKLRPEDAWSLLKKQEMKILNLRLTS
;
A
#
# COMPACT_ATOMS: atom_id res chain seq x y z
N MET A 1 1.40 7.56 2.97
CA MET A 1 0.70 6.47 3.69
C MET A 1 1.13 5.14 3.06
N TRP A 2 1.52 4.15 3.86
CA TRP A 2 1.90 2.82 3.36
C TRP A 2 1.06 1.75 4.06
N LEU A 3 0.39 0.91 3.28
CA LEU A 3 -0.44 -0.19 3.76
C LEU A 3 0.08 -1.51 3.17
N CYS A 4 0.42 -2.47 4.04
CA CYS A 4 0.68 -3.84 3.62
C CYS A 4 -0.63 -4.63 3.71
N VAL A 5 -1.14 -5.12 2.57
CA VAL A 5 -2.46 -5.75 2.53
C VAL A 5 -2.30 -7.26 2.54
N ASN A 6 -2.64 -7.88 3.68
CA ASN A 6 -2.63 -9.34 3.77
C ASN A 6 -3.73 -9.96 2.91
N LYS A 7 -3.54 -11.22 2.53
CA LYS A 7 -4.47 -11.99 1.68
C LYS A 7 -5.87 -12.14 2.29
N ASP A 8 -5.93 -12.26 3.62
CA ASP A 8 -7.16 -12.39 4.40
C ASP A 8 -7.48 -11.11 5.18
N PHE A 9 -7.63 -9.98 4.47
CA PHE A 9 -7.96 -8.71 5.12
C PHE A 9 -9.43 -8.65 5.54
N SER A 10 -9.69 -8.13 6.74
CA SER A 10 -11.01 -7.62 7.10
C SER A 10 -11.14 -6.18 6.63
N GLU A 11 -12.29 -5.79 6.06
CA GLU A 11 -12.53 -4.40 5.63
C GLU A 11 -12.35 -3.41 6.79
N THR A 12 -12.79 -3.78 8.00
CA THR A 12 -12.62 -2.95 9.19
C THR A 12 -11.16 -2.84 9.59
N GLU A 13 -10.40 -3.94 9.62
CA GLU A 13 -8.96 -3.89 9.96
C GLU A 13 -8.15 -3.09 8.93
N LEU A 14 -8.53 -3.16 7.65
CA LEU A 14 -7.92 -2.35 6.60
C LEU A 14 -8.16 -0.85 6.82
N LEU A 15 -9.40 -0.46 7.12
CA LEU A 15 -9.74 0.94 7.44
C LEU A 15 -9.00 1.42 8.69
N MET A 16 -8.92 0.57 9.71
CA MET A 16 -8.24 0.90 10.96
C MET A 16 -6.73 1.08 10.77
N SER A 17 -6.10 0.22 9.98
CA SER A 17 -4.70 0.37 9.58
C SER A 17 -4.48 1.67 8.79
N ALA A 18 -5.40 2.02 7.90
CA ALA A 18 -5.35 3.28 7.16
C ALA A 18 -5.48 4.51 8.07
N ILE A 19 -6.36 4.45 9.07
CA ILE A 19 -6.53 5.52 10.07
C ILE A 19 -5.23 5.75 10.84
N GLU A 20 -4.59 4.69 11.33
CA GLU A 20 -3.32 4.80 12.06
C GLU A 20 -2.23 5.44 11.21
N VAL A 21 -2.10 4.99 9.96
CA VAL A 21 -1.11 5.52 9.03
C VAL A 21 -1.41 6.98 8.63
N ALA A 22 -2.68 7.39 8.66
CA ALA A 22 -3.10 8.76 8.46
C ALA A 22 -2.94 9.65 9.72
N GLY A 23 -2.53 9.09 10.86
CA GLY A 23 -2.40 9.81 12.13
C GLY A 23 -3.74 10.03 12.86
N GLY A 24 -4.78 9.30 12.49
CA GLY A 24 -6.08 9.31 13.18
C GLY A 24 -6.14 8.36 14.37
N HIS A 25 -7.23 8.41 15.12
CA HIS A 25 -7.46 7.55 16.27
C HIS A 25 -8.33 6.34 15.90
N ARG A 26 -7.89 5.15 16.33
CA ARG A 26 -8.67 3.91 16.22
C ARG A 26 -10.03 4.05 16.91
N THR A 27 -11.04 3.35 16.39
CA THR A 27 -12.37 3.19 17.00
C THR A 27 -12.68 1.73 17.32
N THR A 28 -13.54 1.48 18.30
CA THR A 28 -14.09 0.15 18.63
C THR A 28 -15.42 -0.12 17.93
N ALA A 29 -15.82 0.73 16.98
CA ALA A 29 -17.07 0.59 16.26
C ALA A 29 -17.09 -0.69 15.40
N ASN A 30 -18.22 -1.41 15.48
CA ASN A 30 -18.44 -2.66 14.74
C ASN A 30 -19.02 -2.45 13.34
N THR A 31 -19.22 -1.19 12.91
CA THR A 31 -19.77 -0.85 11.60
C THR A 31 -18.75 -0.10 10.76
N LYS A 32 -18.72 -0.38 9.45
CA LYS A 32 -17.77 0.20 8.49
C LYS A 32 -17.87 1.73 8.36
N ALA A 33 -19.07 2.28 8.53
CA ALA A 33 -19.32 3.71 8.36
C ALA A 33 -18.51 4.60 9.31
N VAL A 34 -18.25 4.13 10.55
CA VAL A 34 -17.51 4.92 11.54
C VAL A 34 -16.02 5.01 11.19
N PRO A 35 -15.27 3.90 10.95
CA PRO A 35 -13.90 3.98 10.45
C PRO A 35 -13.77 4.74 9.12
N GLU A 36 -14.73 4.60 8.18
CA GLU A 36 -14.72 5.37 6.93
C GLU A 36 -14.73 6.88 7.19
N GLN A 37 -15.60 7.36 8.08
CA GLN A 37 -15.70 8.78 8.41
C GLN A 37 -14.44 9.29 9.12
N ILE A 38 -13.88 8.50 10.05
CA ILE A 38 -12.62 8.87 10.74
C ILE A 38 -11.48 8.98 9.73
N LEU A 39 -11.34 8.01 8.83
CA LEU A 39 -10.29 8.05 7.80
C LEU A 39 -10.46 9.27 6.89
N LYS A 40 -11.70 9.53 6.45
CA LYS A 40 -12.05 10.68 5.62
C LYS A 40 -11.63 12.00 6.28
N GLU A 41 -11.89 12.15 7.57
CA GLU A 41 -11.51 13.34 8.34
C GLU A 41 -9.99 13.46 8.51
N ALA A 42 -9.32 12.35 8.83
CA ALA A 42 -7.87 12.32 9.02
C ALA A 42 -7.10 12.76 7.76
N VAL A 43 -7.58 12.40 6.58
CA VAL A 43 -6.90 12.73 5.31
C VAL A 43 -7.44 14.00 4.63
N LYS A 44 -8.48 14.64 5.19
CA LYS A 44 -9.19 15.73 4.53
C LYS A 44 -8.24 16.88 4.19
N GLY A 45 -8.18 17.26 2.91
CA GLY A 45 -7.34 18.37 2.44
C GLY A 45 -5.84 18.07 2.43
N HIS A 46 -5.41 16.86 2.77
CA HIS A 46 -4.01 16.46 2.71
C HIS A 46 -3.65 15.98 1.31
N LYS A 47 -2.49 16.41 0.80
CA LYS A 47 -1.90 15.83 -0.41
C LYS A 47 -1.06 14.62 0.00
N ALA A 48 -1.41 13.43 -0.48
CA ALA A 48 -0.74 12.20 -0.07
C ALA A 48 -0.43 11.27 -1.25
N LEU A 49 0.64 10.49 -1.09
CA LEU A 49 0.83 9.24 -1.81
C LEU A 49 0.40 8.09 -0.91
N LEU A 50 -0.61 7.33 -1.34
CA LEU A 50 -0.99 6.07 -0.73
C LEU A 50 -0.30 4.94 -1.48
N VAL A 51 0.51 4.15 -0.78
CA VAL A 51 1.09 2.90 -1.27
C VAL A 51 0.32 1.73 -0.67
N MET A 52 -0.25 0.87 -1.51
CA MET A 52 -0.83 -0.41 -1.13
C MET A 52 0.07 -1.53 -1.64
N ASP A 53 0.81 -2.12 -0.72
CA ASP A 53 1.82 -3.14 -0.99
C ASP A 53 1.23 -4.56 -0.92
N ASP A 54 1.74 -5.43 -1.80
CA ASP A 54 1.36 -6.84 -1.98
C ASP A 54 -0.16 -7.11 -2.05
N VAL A 55 -0.92 -6.40 -2.88
CA VAL A 55 -2.38 -6.55 -2.95
C VAL A 55 -2.82 -7.83 -3.67
N TRP A 56 -3.71 -8.60 -3.04
CA TRP A 56 -4.24 -9.88 -3.56
C TRP A 56 -5.66 -9.80 -4.15
N ASP A 57 -6.39 -8.70 -3.90
CA ASP A 57 -7.76 -8.50 -4.36
C ASP A 57 -8.04 -7.03 -4.70
N HIS A 58 -8.58 -6.77 -5.89
CA HIS A 58 -8.91 -5.40 -6.34
C HIS A 58 -9.98 -4.72 -5.47
N ARG A 59 -10.81 -5.51 -4.77
CA ARG A 59 -11.87 -5.00 -3.87
C ARG A 59 -11.33 -4.22 -2.67
N VAL A 60 -10.05 -4.40 -2.33
CA VAL A 60 -9.33 -3.59 -1.33
C VAL A 60 -9.46 -2.09 -1.64
N TRP A 61 -9.30 -1.72 -2.92
CA TRP A 61 -9.43 -0.34 -3.34
C TRP A 61 -10.91 0.03 -3.53
N GLU A 62 -11.59 -0.57 -4.51
CA GLU A 62 -12.93 -0.12 -4.93
C GLU A 62 -14.00 -0.34 -3.87
N GLY A 63 -13.87 -1.41 -3.07
CA GLY A 63 -14.85 -1.77 -2.06
C GLY A 63 -14.64 -1.10 -0.71
N VAL A 64 -13.40 -0.69 -0.36
CA VAL A 64 -13.08 -0.25 1.01
C VAL A 64 -12.43 1.13 1.06
N LEU A 65 -11.31 1.32 0.36
CA LEU A 65 -10.48 2.52 0.53
C LEU A 65 -10.87 3.68 -0.39
N GLN A 66 -11.47 3.40 -1.55
CA GLN A 66 -11.77 4.42 -2.54
C GLN A 66 -12.74 5.48 -2.00
N THR A 67 -13.85 5.06 -1.38
CA THR A 67 -14.89 5.96 -0.86
C THR A 67 -14.36 6.98 0.17
N PRO A 68 -13.67 6.56 1.26
CA PRO A 68 -13.17 7.50 2.26
C PRO A 68 -12.01 8.38 1.75
N LEU A 69 -11.29 7.97 0.71
CA LEU A 69 -10.08 8.68 0.26
C LEU A 69 -10.30 9.58 -0.97
N ALA A 70 -11.03 9.11 -1.99
CA ALA A 70 -11.07 9.74 -3.31
C ALA A 70 -11.59 11.19 -3.29
N ASN A 71 -12.54 11.49 -2.40
CA ASN A 71 -13.15 12.82 -2.26
C ASN A 71 -12.61 13.62 -1.07
N ALA A 72 -11.72 13.03 -0.26
CA ALA A 72 -11.18 13.67 0.94
C ALA A 72 -9.77 14.22 0.71
N LEU A 73 -8.95 13.49 -0.04
CA LEU A 73 -7.58 13.87 -0.37
C LEU A 73 -7.54 15.11 -1.27
N ALA A 74 -6.50 15.93 -1.10
CA ALA A 74 -6.28 17.10 -1.95
C ALA A 74 -5.89 16.70 -3.37
N ARG A 75 -6.14 17.61 -4.33
CA ARG A 75 -5.70 17.44 -5.73
C ARG A 75 -4.20 17.19 -5.81
N GLY A 76 -3.82 16.30 -6.73
CA GLY A 76 -2.44 15.84 -6.90
C GLY A 76 -2.01 14.75 -5.90
N SER A 77 -2.95 14.19 -5.15
CA SER A 77 -2.74 12.91 -4.45
C SER A 77 -2.71 11.76 -5.44
N SER A 78 -2.02 10.68 -5.08
CA SER A 78 -1.85 9.51 -5.95
C SER A 78 -1.92 8.22 -5.16
N VAL A 79 -2.27 7.15 -5.85
CA VAL A 79 -2.36 5.80 -5.30
C VAL A 79 -1.43 4.91 -6.11
N LEU A 80 -0.49 4.25 -5.43
CA LEU A 80 0.40 3.25 -5.99
C LEU A 80 0.00 1.89 -5.42
N MET A 81 -0.36 0.96 -6.29
CA MET A 81 -0.64 -0.42 -5.92
C MET A 81 0.45 -1.33 -6.49
N THR A 82 0.98 -2.23 -5.68
CA THR A 82 1.84 -3.32 -6.17
C THR A 82 1.13 -4.65 -5.96
N THR A 83 1.15 -5.51 -6.98
CA THR A 83 0.53 -6.83 -6.93
C THR A 83 1.34 -7.83 -7.76
N ARG A 84 1.25 -9.11 -7.37
CA ARG A 84 1.79 -10.24 -8.15
C ARG A 84 0.79 -10.78 -9.18
N HIS A 85 -0.47 -10.33 -9.11
CA HIS A 85 -1.57 -10.87 -9.90
C HIS A 85 -2.04 -9.85 -10.92
N THR A 86 -1.83 -10.13 -12.21
CA THR A 86 -2.29 -9.25 -13.30
C THR A 86 -3.81 -9.07 -13.31
N THR A 87 -4.56 -10.06 -12.80
CA THR A 87 -6.02 -9.96 -12.62
C THR A 87 -6.43 -8.90 -11.60
N VAL A 88 -5.64 -8.72 -10.53
CA VAL A 88 -5.86 -7.65 -9.54
C VAL A 88 -5.62 -6.30 -10.18
N ALA A 89 -4.51 -6.14 -10.91
CA ALA A 89 -4.21 -4.90 -11.63
C ALA A 89 -5.34 -4.52 -12.61
N ARG A 90 -5.84 -5.48 -13.40
CA ARG A 90 -6.95 -5.28 -14.33
C ARG A 90 -8.29 -4.99 -13.65
N GLY A 91 -8.51 -5.59 -12.48
CA GLY A 91 -9.71 -5.37 -11.67
C GLY A 91 -9.74 -3.99 -11.04
N THR A 92 -8.59 -3.33 -10.92
CA THR A 92 -8.53 -1.92 -10.54
C THR A 92 -8.65 -1.04 -11.78
N LYS A 93 -9.47 0.01 -11.71
CA LYS A 93 -9.51 1.10 -12.73
C LYS A 93 -8.24 1.97 -12.73
N ALA A 94 -7.07 1.37 -12.50
CA ALA A 94 -5.78 2.03 -12.57
C ALA A 94 -5.47 2.42 -14.03
N GLU A 95 -4.78 3.55 -14.20
CA GLU A 95 -4.42 4.07 -15.52
C GLU A 95 -3.41 3.13 -16.19
N GLU A 96 -3.72 2.72 -17.42
CA GLU A 96 -2.82 1.91 -18.24
C GLU A 96 -1.77 2.80 -18.93
N PRO A 97 -0.55 2.28 -19.18
CA PRO A 97 -0.11 0.90 -18.99
C PRO A 97 0.35 0.58 -17.55
N TYR A 98 0.10 -0.65 -17.10
CA TYR A 98 0.65 -1.13 -15.83
C TYR A 98 2.17 -1.27 -15.89
N HIS A 99 2.86 -0.86 -14.83
CA HIS A 99 4.30 -1.06 -14.73
C HIS A 99 4.63 -2.52 -14.38
N HIS A 100 5.12 -3.28 -15.37
CA HIS A 100 5.64 -4.62 -15.15
C HIS A 100 7.11 -4.56 -14.75
N VAL A 101 7.39 -4.90 -13.48
CA VAL A 101 8.75 -4.99 -12.96
C VAL A 101 9.53 -6.05 -13.75
N GLN A 102 10.63 -5.62 -14.37
CA GLN A 102 11.48 -6.48 -15.19
C GLN A 102 12.49 -7.24 -14.32
N LYS A 103 12.96 -8.38 -14.84
CA LYS A 103 14.07 -9.10 -14.22
C LYS A 103 15.33 -8.23 -14.23
N LEU A 104 16.14 -8.35 -13.19
CA LEU A 104 17.47 -7.74 -13.16
C LEU A 104 18.32 -8.30 -14.30
N ARG A 105 19.13 -7.43 -14.91
CA ARG A 105 20.17 -7.87 -15.83
C ARG A 105 21.25 -8.66 -15.06
N PRO A 106 21.95 -9.61 -15.70
CA PRO A 106 22.97 -10.42 -15.03
C PRO A 106 24.02 -9.59 -14.27
N GLU A 107 24.47 -8.48 -14.86
CA GLU A 107 25.43 -7.55 -14.27
C GLU A 107 24.90 -6.85 -13.01
N ASP A 108 23.63 -6.48 -13.00
CA ASP A 108 22.97 -5.84 -11.85
C ASP A 108 22.71 -6.88 -10.74
N ALA A 109 22.28 -8.08 -11.12
CA ALA A 109 22.09 -9.20 -10.19
C ALA A 109 23.41 -9.62 -9.52
N TRP A 110 24.49 -9.72 -10.29
CA TRP A 110 25.83 -10.01 -9.77
C TRP A 110 26.33 -8.92 -8.83
N SER A 111 26.08 -7.65 -9.18
CA SER A 111 26.42 -6.51 -8.34
C SER A 111 25.64 -6.51 -7.02
N LEU A 112 24.35 -6.88 -7.06
CA LEU A 112 23.52 -7.02 -5.86
C LEU A 112 24.03 -8.15 -4.95
N LEU A 113 24.38 -9.31 -5.53
CA LEU A 113 24.90 -10.45 -4.79
C LEU A 113 26.20 -10.12 -4.06
N LYS A 114 27.18 -9.52 -4.77
CA LYS A 114 28.45 -9.08 -4.15
C LYS A 114 28.23 -8.12 -2.99
N LYS A 115 27.28 -7.19 -3.12
CA LYS A 115 26.94 -6.25 -2.03
C LYS A 115 26.35 -6.97 -0.80
N GLN A 116 25.56 -8.01 -0.99
CA GLN A 116 24.99 -8.79 0.13
C GLN A 116 26.05 -9.59 0.88
N GLU A 117 26.95 -10.27 0.17
CA GLU A 117 28.09 -10.98 0.76
C GLU A 117 28.96 -10.05 1.63
N MET A 118 29.28 -8.86 1.11
CA MET A 118 30.11 -7.89 1.85
C MET A 118 29.41 -7.36 3.12
N LYS A 119 28.08 -7.23 3.11
CA LYS A 119 27.31 -6.87 4.33
C LYS A 119 27.41 -7.96 5.39
N ILE A 120 27.27 -9.22 4.99
CA ILE A 120 27.32 -10.37 5.91
C ILE A 120 28.72 -10.47 6.55
N LEU A 121 29.78 -10.30 5.76
CA LEU A 121 31.15 -10.33 6.27
C LEU A 121 31.41 -9.19 7.26
N ASN A 122 30.96 -7.97 6.96
CA ASN A 122 31.12 -6.83 7.86
C ASN A 122 30.39 -7.02 9.20
N LEU A 123 29.17 -7.58 9.19
CA LEU A 123 28.43 -7.86 10.43
C LEU A 123 29.14 -8.85 11.34
N ARG A 124 29.81 -9.86 10.76
CA ARG A 124 30.58 -10.88 11.50
C ARG A 124 31.90 -10.36 12.07
N LEU A 125 32.44 -9.28 11.53
CA LEU A 125 33.68 -8.66 12.01
C LEU A 125 33.44 -7.62 13.12
N THR A 126 32.19 -7.19 13.30
CA THR A 126 31.76 -6.21 14.31
C THR A 126 31.01 -6.83 15.50
N SER A 127 30.82 -8.15 15.51
CA SER A 127 30.16 -8.95 16.56
C SER A 127 31.16 -9.83 17.29
#